data_AF-A0A496YYX2-F1
#
_entry.id   AF-A0A496YYX2-F1
#
_cell.length_a   1.000
_cell.length_b   1.000
_cell.length_c   1.000
_cell.angle_alpha   90.00
_cell.angle_beta   90.00
_cell.angle_gamma   90.00
#
_symmetry.space_group_name_H-M   'P 1'
#
loop_
_entity.id
_entity.type
_entity.pdbx_description
1 polymer ?
#
loop_
_entity_poly.entity_id
_entity_poly.type
_entity_poly.pdbx_seq_one_letter_code
_entity_poly.pdbx_strand_id
1 'polypeptide(L)' 'MHPHLGRILTNIIITLLILNSLALLILKPGEASYYIAVINLGMLFIFLFFVFFEVRREAKASFLKKR' A
#
# COMPACT_ATOMS: atom_id res chain seq x y z
N MET A 1 -0.94 9.29 -13.05
CA MET A 1 -2.03 9.39 -12.07
C MET A 1 -2.34 10.85 -11.84
N HIS A 2 -3.61 11.20 -11.84
CA HIS A 2 -4.02 12.49 -11.28
C HIS A 2 -3.53 12.53 -9.81
N PRO A 3 -2.94 13.63 -9.29
CA PRO A 3 -2.39 13.68 -7.92
C PRO A 3 -3.39 13.21 -6.84
N HIS A 4 -4.66 13.44 -7.10
CA HIS A 4 -5.78 12.99 -6.28
C HIS A 4 -5.92 11.46 -6.22
N LEU A 5 -5.73 10.75 -7.35
CA LEU A 5 -5.80 9.29 -7.42
C LEU A 5 -4.66 8.62 -6.64
N GLY A 6 -3.43 9.14 -6.78
CA GLY A 6 -2.28 8.62 -6.02
C GLY A 6 -2.48 8.74 -4.51
N ARG A 7 -3.05 9.85 -4.05
CA ARG A 7 -3.40 10.07 -2.63
C ARG A 7 -4.51 9.14 -2.15
N ILE A 8 -5.57 8.96 -2.94
CA ILE A 8 -6.65 8.00 -2.62
C ILE A 8 -6.07 6.59 -2.46
N LEU A 9 -5.30 6.13 -3.45
CA LEU A 9 -4.73 4.78 -3.45
C LEU A 9 -3.80 4.55 -2.27
N THR A 10 -2.94 5.53 -1.96
CA THR A 10 -2.06 5.47 -0.79
C THR A 10 -2.88 5.32 0.50
N ASN A 11 -3.95 6.11 0.68
CA ASN A 11 -4.81 6.02 1.86
C ASN A 11 -5.54 4.67 1.97
N ILE A 12 -6.01 4.13 0.84
CA ILE A 12 -6.65 2.82 0.79
C ILE A 12 -5.65 1.74 1.22
N ILE A 13 -4.44 1.73 0.66
CA ILE A 13 -3.41 0.73 0.99
C ILE A 13 -3.03 0.83 2.47
N ILE A 14 -2.86 2.03 3.01
CA ILE A 14 -2.57 2.24 4.44
C ILE A 14 -3.72 1.70 5.31
N THR A 15 -4.97 1.98 4.94
CA THR A 15 -6.15 1.46 5.65
C THR A 15 -6.14 -0.08 5.67
N LEU A 16 -5.88 -0.70 4.52
CA LEU A 16 -5.80 -2.15 4.40
C LEU A 16 -4.63 -2.74 5.21
N LEU A 17 -3.47 -2.08 5.23
CA LEU A 17 -2.33 -2.47 6.06
C LEU A 17 -2.69 -2.47 7.55
N ILE A 18 -3.38 -1.44 8.02
CA ILE A 18 -3.81 -1.33 9.41
C ILE A 18 -4.80 -2.46 9.73
N LEU A 19 -5.83 -2.65 8.91
CA LEU A 19 -6.83 -3.69 9.13
C LEU A 19 -6.22 -5.10 9.12
N ASN A 20 -5.31 -5.37 8.19
CA ASN A 20 -4.63 -6.67 8.13
C ASN A 20 -3.69 -6.88 9.33
N SER A 21 -3.03 -5.82 9.81
CA SER A 21 -2.21 -5.86 11.03
C SER A 21 -3.05 -6.16 12.27
N LEU A 22 -4.25 -5.57 12.37
CA LEU A 22 -5.20 -5.87 13.44
C LEU A 22 -5.71 -7.32 13.35
N ALA A 23 -5.96 -7.84 12.15
CA ALA A 23 -6.36 -9.23 11.96
C ALA A 23 -5.30 -10.20 12.50
N LEU A 24 -4.01 -9.91 12.29
CA LEU A 24 -2.91 -10.73 12.81
C LEU A 24 -2.86 -10.79 14.35
N LEU A 25 -3.46 -9.86 15.07
CA LEU A 25 -3.58 -9.91 16.54
C LEU A 25 -4.62 -10.94 17.02
N ILE A 26 -5.57 -11.29 16.14
CA ILE A 26 -6.70 -12.18 16.45
C ILE A 26 -6.45 -13.59 15.89
N LEU A 27 -5.80 -13.68 14.73
CA LEU A 27 -5.52 -14.95 14.05
C LEU A 27 -4.48 -15.78 14.80
N LYS A 28 -4.74 -17.08 14.94
CA LYS A 28 -3.85 -17.99 15.64
C LYS A 28 -2.73 -18.48 14.74
N PRO A 29 -1.46 -18.44 15.20
CA PRO A 29 -0.36 -19.09 14.50
C PRO A 29 -0.65 -20.58 14.28
N GLY A 30 -0.40 -21.06 13.06
CA GLY A 30 -0.67 -22.45 12.67
C GLY A 30 -1.94 -22.65 11.82
N GLU A 31 -2.85 -21.67 11.82
CA GLU A 31 -3.99 -21.68 10.90
C GLU A 31 -3.61 -21.12 9.52
N ALA A 32 -4.21 -21.65 8.45
CA ALA A 32 -4.00 -21.16 7.10
C ALA A 32 -4.32 -19.65 6.97
N SER A 33 -5.33 -19.18 7.70
CA SER A 33 -5.73 -17.78 7.80
C SER A 33 -4.59 -16.86 8.23
N TYR A 34 -3.78 -17.28 9.21
CA TYR A 34 -2.63 -16.51 9.70
C TYR A 34 -1.56 -16.33 8.62
N TYR A 35 -1.19 -17.42 7.93
CA TYR A 35 -0.19 -17.35 6.86
C TYR A 35 -0.66 -16.51 5.68
N ILE A 36 -1.94 -16.61 5.32
CA ILE A 36 -2.55 -15.77 4.28
C ILE A 36 -2.48 -14.30 4.69
N ALA A 37 -2.82 -13.96 5.93
CA ALA A 37 -2.74 -12.60 6.42
C ALA A 37 -1.30 -12.05 6.38
N VAL A 38 -0.30 -12.85 6.74
CA VAL A 38 1.13 -12.47 6.65
C VAL A 38 1.55 -12.23 5.19
N ILE A 39 1.21 -13.14 4.27
CA ILE A 39 1.52 -12.98 2.83
C ILE A 39 0.85 -11.72 2.28
N ASN A 40 -0.42 -11.51 2.62
CA ASN A 40 -1.17 -10.32 2.20
C ASN A 40 -0.54 -9.04 2.75
N LEU A 41 0.01 -9.07 3.96
CA LEU A 41 0.74 -7.94 4.54
C LEU A 41 1.97 -7.59 3.68
N GLY A 42 2.76 -8.61 3.31
CA GLY A 42 3.91 -8.44 2.42
C GLY A 42 3.52 -7.89 1.05
N MET A 43 2.44 -8.40 0.46
CA MET A 43 1.91 -7.89 -0.82
C MET A 43 1.49 -6.42 -0.74
N LEU A 44 0.80 -6.02 0.34
CA LEU A 44 0.40 -4.63 0.54
C LEU A 44 1.61 -3.70 0.65
N PHE A 45 2.71 -4.13 1.29
CA PHE A 45 3.96 -3.35 1.32
C PHE A 45 4.59 -3.20 -0.06
N ILE A 46 4.64 -4.28 -0.85
CA ILE A 46 5.12 -4.23 -2.24
C ILE A 46 4.27 -3.25 -3.06
N PHE A 47 2.95 -3.31 -2.91
CA PHE A 47 2.03 -2.45 -3.63
C PHE A 47 2.18 -0.98 -3.22
N LEU A 48 2.34 -0.71 -1.92
CA LEU A 48 2.63 0.63 -1.41
C LEU A 48 3.93 1.18 -1.99
N PHE A 49 4.98 0.36 -2.08
CA PHE A 49 6.25 0.75 -2.67
C PHE A 49 6.09 1.17 -4.13
N PHE A 50 5.36 0.40 -4.94
CA PHE A 50 5.08 0.75 -6.33
C PHE A 50 4.28 2.04 -6.45
N VAL A 51 3.19 2.20 -5.69
CA VAL A 51 2.37 3.42 -5.71
C VAL A 51 3.20 4.63 -5.30
N PHE A 52 4.02 4.51 -4.27
CA PHE A 52 4.92 5.58 -3.84
C PHE A 52 5.91 5.97 -4.93
N PHE A 53 6.51 4.98 -5.61
CA PHE A 53 7.43 5.22 -6.72
C PHE A 53 6.74 5.94 -7.89
N GLU A 54 5.54 5.52 -8.26
CA GLU A 54 4.77 6.15 -9.34
C GLU A 54 4.39 7.59 -9.01
N VAL A 55 3.86 7.84 -7.80
CA VAL A 55 3.51 9.20 -7.35
C VAL A 55 4.75 10.10 -7.37
N ARG A 56 5.91 9.59 -6.93
CA ARG A 56 7.17 10.34 -6.97
C ARG A 56 7.64 10.61 -8.40
N ARG A 57 7.54 9.63 -9.30
CA ARG A 57 7.90 9.77 -10.73
C ARG A 57 7.06 10.87 -11.38
N GLU A 58 5.78 10.92 -11.09
CA GLU A 58 4.87 11.90 -11.66
C GLU A 58 5.02 13.30 -11.08
N ALA A 59 5.28 13.41 -9.78
CA ALA A 59 5.61 14.69 -9.16
C ALA A 59 6.86 15.31 -9.81
N LYS A 60 7.90 14.50 -10.07
CA LYS A 60 9.11 14.93 -10.79
C LYS A 60 8.82 15.35 -12.23
N ALA A 61 8.04 14.55 -12.97
CA ALA A 61 7.68 14.87 -14.36
C ALA A 61 6.85 16.16 -14.45
N SER A 62 5.91 16.37 -13.52
CA SER A 62 5.09 17.57 -13.45
C SER A 62 5.91 18.82 -13.11
N PHE A 63 6.94 18.68 -12.26
CA PHE A 63 7.85 19.77 -11.93
C PHE A 63 8.72 20.19 -13.12
N LEU A 64 9.23 19.23 -13.90
CA LEU A 64 10.04 19.50 -15.09
C LEU A 64 9.23 20.16 -16.22
N LYS A 65 7.96 19.79 -16.40
CA LYS A 65 7.07 20.40 -17.41
C LYS A 65 6.68 21.85 -17.09
N LYS A 66 6.85 22.28 -15.83
CA LYS A 66 6.47 23.63 -15.36
C LYS A 66 7.62 24.64 -15.43
N ARG A 67 8.85 24.19 -15.73
CA ARG A 67 9.99 25.05 -16.10
C ARG A 67 10.06 25.17 -17.61
#